data_AF-A0A8I7BC83-F1
#
_entry.id   AF-A0A8I7BC83-F1
#
_cell.length_a   1.000
_cell.length_b   1.000
_cell.length_c   1.000
_cell.angle_alpha   90.00
_cell.angle_beta   90.00
_cell.angle_gamma   90.00
#
_symmetry.space_group_name_H-M   'P 1'
#
loop_
_entity.id
_entity.type
_entity.pdbx_description
1 polymer ?
#
loop_
_entity_poly.entity_id
_entity_poly.type
_entity_poly.pdbx_seq_one_letter_code
_entity_poly.pdbx_strand_id
1 'polypeptide(L)' 'MAAVDFDLRFTYVLAGWEGSAHDATVLANTLTREWGLQVPPGKFYLVDAVYGAKPVLLPPFCGVRYHLNEWGNN' A
#
# COMPACT_ATOMS: atom_id res chain seq x y z
N MET A 1 -1.54 -8.05 -5.07
CA MET A 1 -1.47 -6.76 -4.35
C MET A 1 -2.71 -5.94 -4.68
N ALA A 2 -3.24 -5.21 -3.71
CA ALA A 2 -4.34 -4.27 -3.94
C ALA A 2 -4.09 -2.99 -3.13
N ALA A 3 -4.56 -1.86 -3.65
CA ALA A 3 -4.60 -0.60 -2.93
C ALA A 3 -6.05 -0.13 -2.79
N VAL A 4 -6.38 0.37 -1.60
CA VAL A 4 -7.71 0.88 -1.26
C VAL A 4 -7.62 2.31 -0.76
N ASP A 5 -8.68 3.08 -0.97
CA ASP A 5 -8.83 4.39 -0.33
C ASP A 5 -9.41 4.26 1.09
N PHE A 6 -9.61 5.41 1.76
CA PHE A 6 -10.20 5.45 3.10
C PHE A 6 -11.67 5.01 3.14
N ASP A 7 -12.36 5.00 2.00
CA ASP A 7 -13.73 4.48 1.86
C ASP A 7 -13.75 2.96 1.58
N LEU A 8 -12.59 2.29 1.69
CA LEU A 8 -12.39 0.86 1.40
C LEU A 8 -12.70 0.46 -0.05
N ARG A 9 -12.61 1.39 -0.99
CA ARG A 9 -12.79 1.12 -2.41
C ARG A 9 -11.45 0.77 -3.05
N PHE A 10 -11.44 -0.29 -3.86
CA PHE A 10 -10.25 -0.65 -4.63
C PHE A 10 -9.93 0.45 -5.65
N THR A 11 -8.75 1.05 -5.49
CA THR A 11 -8.21 2.02 -6.45
C THR A 11 -7.22 1.37 -7.40
N TYR A 12 -6.67 0.21 -7.02
CA TYR A 12 -5.77 -0.58 -7.85
C TYR A 12 -5.78 -2.05 -7.42
N VAL A 13 -5.72 -2.96 -8.39
CA VAL A 13 -5.59 -4.40 -8.17
C VAL A 13 -4.56 -4.97 -9.14
N LEU A 14 -3.53 -5.64 -8.59
CA LEU A 14 -2.58 -6.46 -9.34
C LEU A 14 -2.77 -7.93 -8.97
N ALA A 15 -3.33 -8.69 -9.91
CA ALA A 15 -3.53 -10.13 -9.84
C ALA A 15 -2.50 -10.90 -10.71
N GLY A 16 -2.46 -12.22 -10.56
CA GLY A 16 -1.64 -13.10 -11.39
C GLY A 16 -0.22 -13.38 -10.89
N TRP A 17 0.09 -13.02 -9.64
CA TRP A 17 1.33 -13.42 -8.98
C TRP A 17 1.14 -14.70 -8.18
N GLU A 18 2.15 -15.56 -8.18
CA GLU A 18 2.20 -16.74 -7.32
C GLU A 18 2.20 -16.33 -5.84
N GLY A 19 1.55 -17.10 -4.97
CA GLY A 19 1.50 -16.81 -3.53
C GLY A 19 2.86 -16.86 -2.83
N SER A 20 3.88 -17.44 -3.46
CA SER A 20 5.27 -17.48 -3.00
C SER A 20 6.10 -16.28 -3.45
N ALA A 21 5.55 -15.40 -4.31
CA ALA A 21 6.26 -14.26 -4.85
C ALA A 21 6.65 -13.28 -3.75
N HIS A 22 7.88 -12.78 -3.82
CA HIS A 22 8.38 -11.83 -2.83
C HIS A 22 7.65 -10.49 -2.95
N ASP A 23 7.12 -9.99 -1.82
CA ASP A 23 6.31 -8.76 -1.78
C ASP A 23 7.01 -7.56 -2.42
N ALA A 24 8.31 -7.38 -2.19
CA ALA A 24 9.05 -6.27 -2.79
C ALA A 24 9.10 -6.34 -4.32
N THR A 25 9.11 -7.55 -4.90
CA THR A 25 9.06 -7.76 -6.36
C THR A 25 7.68 -7.39 -6.90
N VAL A 26 6.63 -7.83 -6.22
CA VAL A 26 5.24 -7.48 -6.59
C VAL A 26 5.05 -5.96 -6.53
N LEU A 27 5.51 -5.31 -5.47
CA LEU A 27 5.46 -3.86 -5.31
C LEU A 27 6.27 -3.15 -6.40
N ALA A 28 7.50 -3.58 -6.68
CA ALA A 28 8.30 -2.97 -7.74
C ALA A 28 7.59 -3.05 -9.10
N ASN A 29 6.97 -4.19 -9.41
CA ASN A 29 6.16 -4.34 -10.62
C ASN A 29 4.94 -3.41 -10.63
N THR A 30 4.25 -3.22 -9.50
CA THR A 30 3.13 -2.28 -9.45
C THR A 30 3.53 -0.85 -9.79
N LEU A 31 4.74 -0.41 -9.44
CA LEU A 31 5.18 0.97 -9.60
C LEU A 31 5.76 1.25 -11.00
N THR A 32 6.38 0.27 -11.65
CA THR A 32 7.08 0.47 -12.94
C THR A 32 6.22 0.19 -14.16
N ARG A 33 5.05 -0.42 -13.98
CA ARG A 33 4.14 -0.79 -15.06
C ARG A 33 3.49 0.45 -15.70
N GLU A 34 3.22 0.40 -17.00
CA GLU A 34 2.64 1.52 -17.79
C GLU A 34 1.33 2.06 -17.20
N TRP A 35 0.48 1.17 -16.66
CA TRP A 35 -0.74 1.49 -15.92
C TRP A 35 -0.62 1.07 -14.45
N GLY A 36 0.57 1.28 -13.89
CA GLY A 36 0.92 0.95 -12.52
C GLY A 36 0.17 1.80 -11.48
N LEU A 37 0.41 1.49 -10.22
CA LEU A 37 -0.13 2.26 -9.09
C LEU A 37 0.39 3.70 -9.16
N GLN A 38 -0.50 4.65 -9.43
CA GLN A 38 -0.20 6.07 -9.45
C GLN A 38 -0.56 6.70 -8.11
N VAL A 39 0.39 7.43 -7.52
CA VAL A 39 0.15 8.15 -6.27
C VAL A 39 -0.13 9.61 -6.59
N PRO A 40 -1.29 10.16 -6.20
CA PRO A 40 -1.61 11.55 -6.45
C PRO A 40 -0.56 12.48 -5.81
N PRO A 41 -0.25 13.63 -6.43
CA PRO A 41 0.69 14.60 -5.87
C PRO A 41 0.29 15.01 -4.44
N GLY A 42 1.26 15.01 -3.53
CA GLY A 42 1.06 15.36 -2.12
C GLY A 42 0.34 14.30 -1.28
N LYS A 43 0.13 13.09 -1.80
CA LYS A 43 -0.44 11.95 -1.07
C LYS A 43 0.56 10.80 -0.94
N PHE A 44 0.28 9.92 0.01
CA PHE A 44 1.04 8.70 0.27
C PHE A 44 0.09 7.53 0.42
N TYR A 45 0.52 6.34 0.00
CA TYR A 45 -0.14 5.10 0.37
C TYR A 45 0.47 4.54 1.65
N LEU A 46 -0.39 4.18 2.60
CA LEU A 46 0.00 3.33 3.73
C LEU A 46 0.23 1.92 3.20
N VAL A 47 1.39 1.36 3.52
CA VAL A 47 1.79 0.02 3.11
C VAL A 47 2.06 -0.86 4.32
N ASP A 48 2.02 -2.18 4.13
CA ASP A 48 2.42 -3.13 5.17
C ASP A 48 3.89 -2.90 5.60
N ALA A 49 4.22 -3.23 6.85
CA ALA A 49 5.54 -3.11 7.45
C ALA A 49 6.62 -3.90 6.70
N VAL A 50 6.23 -4.92 5.93
CA VAL A 50 7.14 -5.70 5.07
C VAL A 50 7.71 -4.86 3.92
N TYR A 51 7.08 -3.72 3.59
CA TYR A 51 7.54 -2.84 2.53
C TYR A 51 8.46 -1.74 3.08
N GLY A 52 9.57 -1.52 2.39
CA GLY A 52 10.48 -0.42 2.71
C GLY A 52 9.90 0.95 2.39
N ALA A 53 10.25 1.96 3.20
CA ALA A 53 9.86 3.35 2.97
C ALA A 53 10.35 3.87 1.61
N LYS A 54 9.46 4.54 0.87
CA LYS A 54 9.74 5.16 -0.43
C LYS A 54 9.02 6.51 -0.50
N PRO A 55 9.40 7.44 -1.39
CA PRO A 55 8.80 8.78 -1.46
C PRO A 55 7.28 8.85 -1.62
N VAL A 56 6.61 7.75 -1.97
CA VAL A 56 5.16 7.66 -2.15
C VAL A 56 4.50 6.58 -1.29
N LEU A 57 5.29 5.84 -0.50
CA LEU A 57 4.85 4.72 0.33
C LEU A 57 5.30 4.93 1.77
N LEU A 58 4.35 4.88 2.70
CA LEU A 58 4.58 5.09 4.11
C LEU A 58 4.30 3.78 4.86
N PRO A 59 5.35 3.00 5.20
CA PRO A 59 5.16 1.87 6.11
C PRO A 59 4.81 2.37 7.52
N PRO A 60 4.07 1.59 8.31
CA PRO A 60 3.79 1.93 9.70
C PRO A 60 5.09 2.09 10.48
N PHE A 61 5.07 2.98 11.47
CA PHE A 61 6.20 3.12 12.37
C PHE A 61 6.44 1.82 13.14
N CYS A 62 7.62 1.23 12.96
CA CYS A 62 8.00 0.00 13.64
C CYS A 62 7.99 0.22 15.16
N GLY A 63 7.26 -0.64 15.87
CA GLY A 63 7.17 -0.60 17.34
C GLY A 63 5.90 0.06 17.90
N VAL A 64 5.04 0.63 17.05
CA VAL A 64 3.72 1.13 17.46
C VAL A 64 2.63 0.30 16.78
N ARG A 65 1.73 -0.27 17.59
CA ARG A 65 0.53 -0.95 17.08
C ARG A 65 -0.55 0.09 16.84
N TYR A 66 -0.87 0.36 15.58
CA TYR A 66 -2.03 1.17 15.23
C TYR A 66 -3.29 0.32 15.44
N HIS A 67 -4.10 0.68 16.44
CA HIS A 67 -5.41 0.09 16.64
C HIS A 67 -6.46 1.01 16.00
N LEU A 68 -7.33 0.44 15.15
CA LEU A 68 -8.38 1.17 14.41
C LEU A 68 -9.46 1.83 15.30
N ASN A 69 -9.32 1.77 16.63
CA ASN A 69 -10.33 2.22 17.60
C ASN A 69 -10.44 3.74 17.73
N GLU A 70 -9.52 4.52 17.14
CA GLU A 70 -9.51 5.99 17.25
C GLU A 70 -10.41 6.70 16.22
N TRP A 71 -10.98 5.97 15.24
CA TRP A 71 -11.85 6.57 14.20
C TRP A 71 -13.36 6.54 14.56
N GLY A 72 -13.73 6.02 15.73
CA GLY A 72 -15.14 5.74 16.07
C GLY A 72 -15.96 6.88 16.68
N ASN A 73 -15.40 8.08 16.88
CA ASN A 73 -16.13 9.21 17.50
C ASN A 73 -15.96 10.50 16.69
N ASN A 74 -16.89 10.75 15.77
CA ASN A 74 -17.39 12.09 15.46
C ASN A 74 -18.85 12.01 15.02
#